data_AF-A0A7S4SYN2-F1
#
_entry.id   AF-A0A7S4SYN2-F1
#
_cell.length_a   1.000
_cell.length_b   1.000
_cell.length_c   1.000
_cell.angle_alpha   90.00
_cell.angle_beta   90.00
_cell.angle_gamma   90.00
#
_symmetry.space_group_name_H-M   'P 1'
#
loop_
_entity.id
_entity.type
_entity.pdbx_description
1 polymer ?
#
loop_
_entity_poly.entity_id
_entity_poly.type
_entity_poly.pdbx_seq_one_letter_code
_entity_poly.pdbx_strand_id
1 'polypeptide(L)'
;MQSPNVGGISPQPTVVGCTEEDEEVESAAQKLLRELLARQPSKLASWALEQARGLAAASAELEQTEAFQLAAALREASPEERKALARKAVTGLGELPPHRRAEAVRLAMQATDVAQRVSGPGVRQLLAEHGGAVPELQGGGAGDPDKDAPPPPPPPPTFGGASSSSGERCPQDGEAVSEAAPLVRNLLILAGEAKLSELPQGELKELVDEVKVEAAHLVEPTQLVDVVLELGPDEREQLTDALVEVKVFPEEQRGLLQEAVRPGGYADRLASVMRLLGRARKRMWIFALLPAAELLLALLLGGLSCGTSLLAWLRGDSILALGQVGALYFAYYTLAPVYREVQCDIVGLVQRWRAAGQQQDFWKRLEDTVPGVDPEVWRMGGASILVFALFTVVGAFWMFLGILELMGTMAYGCSSVVLFFCNLLIGIRLTVVSTLLVLVALRIWSGSPRPASSPRGTHEGSLSV
;
A
#
# COMPACT_ATOMS: atom_id res chain seq x y z
N MET A 1 31.32 78.96 -51.42
CA MET A 1 31.90 77.63 -51.18
C MET A 1 31.06 76.95 -50.10
N GLN A 2 30.16 76.05 -50.52
CA GLN A 2 29.33 75.22 -49.64
C GLN A 2 29.68 73.77 -49.96
N SER A 3 30.10 73.02 -48.93
CA SER A 3 30.41 71.59 -49.02
C SER A 3 29.13 70.76 -48.92
N PRO A 4 29.00 69.64 -49.65
CA PRO A 4 27.82 68.78 -49.59
C PRO A 4 27.91 67.82 -48.39
N ASN A 5 26.77 67.68 -47.73
CA ASN A 5 26.52 66.81 -46.60
C ASN A 5 26.33 65.37 -47.10
N VAL A 6 27.17 64.43 -46.65
CA VAL A 6 27.11 63.01 -47.01
C VAL A 6 26.17 62.30 -46.02
N GLY A 7 25.02 61.86 -46.52
CA GLY A 7 24.04 61.08 -45.76
C GLY A 7 24.54 59.67 -45.45
N GLY A 8 24.66 59.36 -44.16
CA GLY A 8 24.93 58.01 -43.66
C GLY A 8 23.65 57.18 -43.64
N ILE A 9 23.66 56.07 -44.39
CA ILE A 9 22.62 55.04 -44.36
C ILE A 9 22.93 54.12 -43.17
N SER A 10 22.13 54.21 -42.11
CA SER A 10 22.14 53.18 -41.04
C SER A 10 21.34 51.97 -41.51
N PRO A 11 21.89 50.74 -41.40
CA PRO A 11 21.12 49.53 -41.65
C PRO A 11 20.06 49.37 -40.55
N GLN A 12 18.78 49.34 -40.93
CA GLN A 12 17.73 48.91 -40.02
C GLN A 12 17.90 47.41 -39.72
N PRO A 13 17.89 46.99 -38.45
CA PRO A 13 17.86 45.59 -38.12
C PRO A 13 16.51 45.00 -38.56
N THR A 14 16.56 44.09 -39.52
CA THR A 14 15.47 43.18 -39.85
C THR A 14 15.15 42.37 -38.59
N VAL A 15 14.09 42.77 -37.88
CA VAL A 15 13.47 41.98 -36.81
C VAL A 15 12.84 40.78 -37.50
N VAL A 16 13.49 39.62 -37.38
CA VAL A 16 12.93 38.33 -37.79
C VAL A 16 11.73 38.09 -36.88
N GLY A 17 10.53 38.10 -37.44
CA GLY A 17 9.29 37.84 -36.72
C GLY A 17 9.18 36.37 -36.34
N CYS A 18 9.41 36.06 -35.07
CA CYS A 18 9.18 34.75 -34.46
C CYS A 18 8.00 34.76 -33.47
N THR A 19 7.10 35.75 -33.52
CA THR A 19 6.23 36.03 -32.35
C THR A 19 4.84 35.40 -32.36
N GLU A 20 4.34 34.89 -33.49
CA GLU A 20 2.93 34.41 -33.53
C GLU A 20 2.74 32.97 -33.01
N GLU A 21 3.70 32.06 -33.23
CA GLU A 21 3.57 30.66 -32.80
C GLU A 21 3.78 30.50 -31.28
N ASP A 22 4.66 31.31 -30.67
CA ASP A 22 4.95 31.26 -29.25
C ASP A 22 3.76 31.76 -28.39
N GLU A 23 3.03 32.79 -28.86
CA GLU A 23 1.84 33.31 -28.16
C GLU A 23 0.68 32.29 -28.11
N GLU A 24 0.53 31.44 -29.14
CA GLU A 24 -0.52 30.42 -29.17
C GLU A 24 -0.26 29.28 -28.18
N VAL A 25 1.01 28.85 -28.06
CA VAL A 25 1.41 27.77 -27.15
C VAL A 25 1.31 28.21 -25.68
N GLU A 26 1.76 29.43 -25.35
CA GLU A 26 1.67 29.98 -23.98
C GLU A 26 0.20 30.08 -23.52
N SER A 27 -0.69 30.50 -24.44
CA SER A 27 -2.14 30.55 -24.21
C SER A 27 -2.73 29.17 -23.93
N ALA A 28 -2.27 28.12 -24.62
CA ALA A 28 -2.74 26.75 -24.42
C ALA A 28 -2.31 26.16 -23.06
N ALA A 29 -1.05 26.37 -22.68
CA ALA A 29 -0.50 25.89 -21.40
C ALA A 29 -1.22 26.54 -20.20
N GLN A 30 -1.40 27.86 -20.25
CA GLN A 30 -2.16 28.63 -19.26
C GLN A 30 -3.63 28.17 -19.16
N LYS A 31 -4.26 27.86 -20.31
CA LYS A 31 -5.63 27.33 -20.34
C LYS A 31 -5.71 25.96 -19.66
N LEU A 32 -4.75 25.07 -19.88
CA LEU A 32 -4.68 23.77 -19.23
C LEU A 32 -4.56 23.92 -17.70
N LEU A 33 -3.67 24.79 -17.21
CA LEU A 33 -3.51 25.03 -15.77
C LEU A 33 -4.83 25.49 -15.11
N ARG A 34 -5.53 26.46 -15.72
CA ARG A 34 -6.83 26.93 -15.21
C ARG A 34 -7.89 25.83 -15.23
N GLU A 35 -7.88 24.99 -16.26
CA GLU A 35 -8.78 23.84 -16.32
C GLU A 35 -8.51 22.86 -15.18
N LEU A 36 -7.24 22.49 -14.95
CA LEU A 36 -6.85 21.59 -13.86
C LEU A 36 -7.17 22.16 -12.48
N LEU A 37 -6.97 23.48 -12.28
CA LEU A 37 -7.39 24.18 -11.08
C LEU A 37 -8.91 24.19 -10.89
N ALA A 38 -9.71 24.14 -11.97
CA ALA A 38 -11.17 24.06 -11.92
C ALA A 38 -11.71 22.62 -11.74
N ARG A 39 -10.97 21.57 -12.15
CA ARG A 39 -11.39 20.16 -12.05
C ARG A 39 -11.64 19.72 -10.61
N GLN A 40 -12.46 18.68 -10.37
CA GLN A 40 -12.59 18.11 -9.02
C GLN A 40 -11.28 17.43 -8.55
N PRO A 41 -10.96 17.41 -7.24
CA PRO A 41 -9.71 16.82 -6.73
C PRO A 41 -9.47 15.38 -7.21
N SER A 42 -10.44 14.47 -7.02
CA SER A 42 -10.35 13.09 -7.54
C SER A 42 -10.11 12.98 -9.05
N LYS A 43 -10.67 13.90 -9.85
CA LYS A 43 -10.44 13.93 -11.32
C LYS A 43 -9.04 14.42 -11.65
N LEU A 44 -8.54 15.42 -10.94
CA LEU A 44 -7.16 15.90 -11.07
C LEU A 44 -6.15 14.81 -10.69
N ALA A 45 -6.37 14.12 -9.57
CA ALA A 45 -5.50 13.02 -9.14
C ALA A 45 -5.53 11.83 -10.11
N SER A 46 -6.71 11.48 -10.64
CA SER A 46 -6.83 10.44 -11.68
C SER A 46 -6.06 10.82 -12.94
N TRP A 47 -6.18 12.08 -13.37
CA TRP A 47 -5.46 12.62 -14.51
C TRP A 47 -3.95 12.60 -14.27
N ALA A 48 -3.47 13.08 -13.10
CA ALA A 48 -2.06 13.09 -12.74
C ALA A 48 -1.48 11.66 -12.72
N LEU A 49 -2.24 10.69 -12.22
CA LEU A 49 -1.85 9.28 -12.23
C LEU A 49 -1.73 8.72 -13.66
N GLU A 50 -2.63 9.12 -14.56
CA GLU A 50 -2.58 8.74 -15.98
C GLU A 50 -1.38 9.36 -16.70
N GLN A 51 -1.07 10.62 -16.41
CA GLN A 51 0.16 11.25 -16.89
C GLN A 51 1.40 10.53 -16.36
N ALA A 52 1.47 10.23 -15.06
CA ALA A 52 2.60 9.51 -14.47
C ALA A 52 2.82 8.12 -15.09
N ARG A 53 1.74 7.40 -15.43
CA ARG A 53 1.84 6.15 -16.20
C ARG A 53 2.37 6.36 -17.62
N GLY A 54 1.90 7.42 -18.30
CA GLY A 54 2.41 7.80 -19.62
C GLY A 54 3.91 8.07 -19.59
N LEU A 55 4.39 8.78 -18.57
CA LEU A 55 5.80 9.08 -18.36
C LEU A 55 6.63 7.84 -18.03
N ALA A 56 6.03 6.81 -17.41
CA ALA A 56 6.70 5.55 -17.15
C ALA A 56 6.90 4.69 -18.43
N ALA A 57 6.15 4.95 -19.50
CA ALA A 57 6.32 4.25 -20.77
C ALA A 57 7.56 4.77 -21.51
N ALA A 58 8.46 3.86 -21.92
CA ALA A 58 9.75 4.19 -22.52
C ALA A 58 9.68 4.95 -23.86
N SER A 59 8.52 5.01 -24.51
CA SER A 59 8.33 5.56 -25.85
C SER A 59 7.46 6.82 -25.90
N ALA A 60 7.22 7.48 -24.76
CA ALA A 60 6.42 8.69 -24.75
C ALA A 60 7.22 9.86 -25.36
N GLU A 61 6.71 10.44 -26.45
CA GLU A 61 7.17 11.74 -26.95
C GLU A 61 6.79 12.81 -25.92
N LEU A 62 7.71 13.08 -24.99
CA LEU A 62 7.44 13.88 -23.78
C LEU A 62 6.85 15.25 -24.11
N GLU A 63 7.36 15.91 -25.14
CA GLU A 63 6.95 17.25 -25.58
C GLU A 63 5.47 17.33 -25.99
N GLN A 64 4.88 16.22 -26.43
CA GLN A 64 3.47 16.16 -26.82
C GLN A 64 2.54 15.83 -25.64
N THR A 65 3.09 15.51 -24.46
CA THR A 65 2.27 15.16 -23.30
C THR A 65 1.66 16.40 -22.63
N GLU A 66 0.45 16.25 -22.11
CA GLU A 66 -0.20 17.31 -21.32
C GLU A 66 0.61 17.63 -20.05
N ALA A 67 1.38 16.66 -19.52
CA ALA A 67 2.32 16.89 -18.42
C ALA A 67 3.41 17.90 -18.76
N PHE A 68 3.93 17.87 -19.99
CA PHE A 68 4.94 18.82 -20.46
C PHE A 68 4.36 20.22 -20.66
N GLN A 69 3.16 20.33 -21.25
CA GLN A 69 2.44 21.60 -21.35
C GLN A 69 2.12 22.20 -19.97
N LEU A 70 1.75 21.35 -19.00
CA LEU A 70 1.55 21.79 -17.63
C LEU A 70 2.85 22.27 -16.99
N ALA A 71 3.98 21.60 -17.23
CA ALA A 71 5.27 22.03 -16.72
C ALA A 71 5.62 23.45 -17.21
N ALA A 72 5.44 23.72 -18.50
CA ALA A 72 5.60 25.06 -19.07
C ALA A 72 4.65 26.08 -18.41
N ALA A 73 3.38 25.72 -18.17
CA ALA A 73 2.44 26.60 -17.47
C ALA A 73 2.84 26.89 -16.01
N LEU A 74 3.39 25.90 -15.30
CA LEU A 74 3.80 26.03 -13.90
C LEU A 74 5.02 26.96 -13.71
N ARG A 75 5.82 27.12 -14.76
CA ARG A 75 6.93 28.06 -14.81
C ARG A 75 6.47 29.51 -14.60
N GLU A 76 5.38 29.87 -15.25
CA GLU A 76 4.79 31.22 -15.23
C GLU A 76 3.69 31.39 -14.18
N ALA A 77 3.19 30.28 -13.63
CA ALA A 77 2.18 30.28 -12.59
C ALA A 77 2.65 31.00 -11.32
N SER A 78 1.71 31.66 -10.65
CA SER A 78 1.98 32.25 -9.34
C SER A 78 2.25 31.16 -8.28
N PRO A 79 2.99 31.49 -7.19
CA PRO A 79 3.22 30.56 -6.08
C PRO A 79 1.93 29.96 -5.51
N GLU A 80 0.86 30.77 -5.44
CA GLU A 80 -0.43 30.35 -4.93
C GLU A 80 -1.14 29.35 -5.86
N GLU A 81 -1.04 29.53 -7.18
CA GLU A 81 -1.57 28.57 -8.15
C GLU A 81 -0.83 27.23 -8.09
N ARG A 82 0.50 27.26 -7.94
CA ARG A 82 1.31 26.04 -7.75
C ARG A 82 0.92 25.28 -6.50
N LYS A 83 0.80 25.98 -5.36
CA LYS A 83 0.35 25.40 -4.08
C LYS A 83 -1.07 24.85 -4.19
N ALA A 84 -1.98 25.60 -4.80
CA ALA A 84 -3.37 25.19 -4.98
C ALA A 84 -3.48 23.91 -5.84
N LEU A 85 -2.71 23.82 -6.93
CA LEU A 85 -2.69 22.63 -7.78
C LEU A 85 -2.12 21.43 -7.01
N ALA A 86 -1.00 21.62 -6.30
CA ALA A 86 -0.35 20.57 -5.52
C ALA A 86 -1.27 20.05 -4.39
N ARG A 87 -1.84 20.96 -3.59
CA ARG A 87 -2.82 20.62 -2.55
C ARG A 87 -3.97 19.82 -3.14
N LYS A 88 -4.58 20.32 -4.22
CA LYS A 88 -5.74 19.67 -4.84
C LYS A 88 -5.44 18.31 -5.44
N ALA A 89 -4.26 18.13 -6.04
CA ALA A 89 -3.80 16.84 -6.54
C ALA A 89 -3.60 15.85 -5.40
N VAL A 90 -2.98 16.30 -4.30
CA VAL A 90 -2.77 15.50 -3.09
C VAL A 90 -4.13 15.15 -2.49
N THR A 91 -5.00 16.09 -2.14
CA THR A 91 -6.36 15.83 -1.62
C THR A 91 -7.12 14.82 -2.50
N GLY A 92 -7.01 14.98 -3.82
CA GLY A 92 -7.63 14.08 -4.79
C GLY A 92 -7.13 12.63 -4.74
N LEU A 93 -5.89 12.39 -4.34
CA LEU A 93 -5.35 11.03 -4.18
C LEU A 93 -6.11 10.26 -3.09
N GLY A 94 -6.50 10.90 -1.98
CA GLY A 94 -7.28 10.23 -0.93
C GLY A 94 -8.70 9.84 -1.40
N GLU A 95 -9.28 10.63 -2.30
CA GLU A 95 -10.59 10.36 -2.91
C GLU A 95 -10.57 9.22 -3.95
N LEU A 96 -9.40 8.77 -4.41
CA LEU A 96 -9.31 7.70 -5.41
C LEU A 96 -9.71 6.33 -4.82
N PRO A 97 -10.23 5.40 -5.65
CA PRO A 97 -10.43 4.02 -5.23
C PRO A 97 -9.13 3.34 -4.74
N PRO A 98 -9.20 2.36 -3.81
CA PRO A 98 -8.02 1.70 -3.22
C PRO A 98 -6.96 1.24 -4.22
N HIS A 99 -7.37 0.57 -5.30
CA HIS A 99 -6.45 0.06 -6.33
C HIS A 99 -5.70 1.17 -7.08
N ARG A 100 -6.33 2.34 -7.31
CA ARG A 100 -5.68 3.50 -7.94
C ARG A 100 -4.74 4.21 -6.96
N ARG A 101 -5.08 4.27 -5.67
CA ARG A 101 -4.17 4.80 -4.62
C ARG A 101 -2.92 3.96 -4.50
N ALA A 102 -3.06 2.64 -4.45
CA ALA A 102 -1.94 1.72 -4.37
C ALA A 102 -1.00 1.87 -5.57
N GLU A 103 -1.54 2.14 -6.75
CA GLU A 103 -0.75 2.43 -7.93
C GLU A 103 -0.02 3.77 -7.89
N ALA A 104 -0.68 4.83 -7.40
CA ALA A 104 -0.01 6.10 -7.16
C ALA A 104 1.18 5.93 -6.21
N VAL A 105 1.02 5.12 -5.16
CA VAL A 105 2.10 4.77 -4.24
C VAL A 105 3.22 3.97 -4.93
N ARG A 106 2.90 3.00 -5.79
CA ARG A 106 3.93 2.29 -6.58
C ARG A 106 4.75 3.23 -7.45
N LEU A 107 4.09 4.14 -8.18
CA LEU A 107 4.80 5.10 -9.04
C LEU A 107 5.65 6.07 -8.21
N ALA A 108 5.14 6.52 -7.06
CA ALA A 108 5.91 7.35 -6.14
C ALA A 108 7.14 6.62 -5.59
N MET A 109 7.01 5.34 -5.21
CA MET A 109 8.13 4.53 -4.74
C MET A 109 9.17 4.28 -5.84
N GLN A 110 8.73 4.00 -7.07
CA GLN A 110 9.61 3.88 -8.23
C GLN A 110 10.37 5.19 -8.50
N ALA A 111 9.69 6.33 -8.42
CA ALA A 111 10.32 7.63 -8.58
C ALA A 111 11.35 7.91 -7.47
N THR A 112 11.04 7.58 -6.21
CA THR A 112 11.93 7.78 -5.06
C THR A 112 13.15 6.87 -5.10
N ASP A 113 12.99 5.56 -5.34
CA ASP A 113 14.12 4.61 -5.43
C ASP A 113 15.11 5.05 -6.51
N VAL A 114 14.61 5.43 -7.67
CA VAL A 114 15.47 5.91 -8.74
C VAL A 114 16.06 7.27 -8.40
N ALA A 115 15.31 8.22 -7.84
CA ALA A 115 15.86 9.51 -7.40
C ALA A 115 16.98 9.35 -6.36
N GLN A 116 16.86 8.40 -5.43
CA GLN A 116 17.90 8.08 -4.45
C GLN A 116 19.16 7.50 -5.11
N ARG A 117 19.02 6.59 -6.08
CA ARG A 117 20.15 6.07 -6.86
C ARG A 117 20.84 7.14 -7.69
N VAL A 118 20.05 8.08 -8.20
CA VAL A 118 20.45 9.08 -9.18
C VAL A 118 21.10 10.28 -8.44
N SER A 119 20.71 10.59 -7.19
CA SER A 119 21.29 11.65 -6.31
C SER A 119 22.81 11.56 -6.02
N GLY A 120 23.52 10.61 -6.61
CA GLY A 120 24.98 10.69 -6.77
C GLY A 120 25.42 11.86 -7.66
N PRO A 121 26.73 12.17 -7.73
CA PRO A 121 27.27 13.29 -8.49
C PRO A 121 26.85 13.35 -9.98
N GLY A 122 26.43 12.23 -10.58
CA GLY A 122 25.92 12.16 -11.96
C GLY A 122 24.62 12.93 -12.23
N VAL A 123 23.76 13.16 -11.23
CA VAL A 123 22.51 13.95 -11.43
C VAL A 123 22.77 15.39 -11.77
N ARG A 124 23.77 16.00 -11.12
CA ARG A 124 24.13 17.38 -11.42
C ARG A 124 24.58 17.51 -12.87
N GLN A 125 25.22 16.47 -13.40
CA GLN A 125 25.65 16.44 -14.80
C GLN A 125 24.45 16.27 -15.75
N LEU A 126 23.51 15.37 -15.46
CA LEU A 126 22.29 15.22 -16.28
C LEU A 126 21.40 16.47 -16.26
N LEU A 127 21.23 17.11 -15.10
CA LEU A 127 20.52 18.38 -14.98
C LEU A 127 21.26 19.51 -15.70
N ALA A 128 22.60 19.53 -15.67
CA ALA A 128 23.38 20.51 -16.43
C ALA A 128 23.31 20.27 -17.94
N GLU A 129 23.24 19.01 -18.39
CA GLU A 129 23.13 18.65 -19.81
C GLU A 129 21.74 18.95 -20.38
N HIS A 130 20.67 18.78 -19.61
CA HIS A 130 19.29 18.97 -20.08
C HIS A 130 18.68 20.33 -19.70
N GLY A 131 19.22 21.03 -18.69
CA GLY A 131 18.69 22.32 -18.21
C GLY A 131 19.11 23.53 -19.04
N GLY A 132 19.89 23.33 -20.11
CA GLY A 132 20.55 24.42 -20.84
C GLY A 132 21.64 25.05 -19.97
N ALA A 133 22.76 25.41 -20.59
CA ALA A 133 23.88 26.02 -19.90
C ALA A 133 23.44 27.31 -19.17
N VAL A 134 23.20 27.23 -17.86
CA VAL A 134 23.18 28.41 -17.01
C VAL A 134 24.59 28.98 -17.11
N PRO A 135 24.79 30.18 -17.68
CA PRO A 135 26.09 30.81 -17.64
C PRO A 135 26.40 30.97 -16.17
N GLU A 136 27.46 30.29 -15.72
CA GLU A 136 28.05 30.52 -14.42
C GLU A 136 28.26 32.03 -14.32
N LEU A 137 27.39 32.70 -13.55
CA LEU A 137 27.55 34.09 -13.18
C LEU A 137 28.78 34.11 -12.29
N GLN A 138 29.94 34.13 -12.95
CA GLN A 138 31.20 34.59 -12.42
C GLN A 138 30.97 36.05 -12.05
N GLY A 139 30.43 36.22 -10.84
CA GLY A 139 30.32 37.50 -10.19
C GLY A 139 31.74 38.05 -10.08
N GLY A 140 32.04 39.00 -10.96
CA GLY A 140 33.16 39.91 -10.83
C GLY A 140 32.99 40.69 -9.52
N GLY A 141 33.51 40.14 -8.44
CA GLY A 141 33.77 40.83 -7.19
C GLY A 141 35.25 41.14 -7.11
N ALA A 142 35.66 42.20 -7.82
CA ALA A 142 36.94 42.84 -7.59
C ALA A 142 36.95 43.36 -6.14
N GLY A 143 37.87 42.83 -5.34
CA GLY A 143 38.03 43.17 -3.93
C GLY A 143 39.27 42.51 -3.36
N ASP A 144 40.42 42.91 -3.89
CA ASP A 144 41.75 42.68 -3.29
C ASP A 144 41.88 43.58 -2.06
N PRO A 145 41.96 43.01 -0.85
CA PRO A 145 43.02 43.45 0.04
C PRO A 145 43.54 42.29 0.90
N ASP A 146 44.70 41.72 0.54
CA ASP A 146 45.72 41.40 1.56
C ASP A 146 47.05 41.01 0.90
N LYS A 147 47.83 42.04 0.57
CA LYS A 147 49.28 41.91 0.49
C LYS A 147 49.80 41.96 1.93
N ASP A 148 50.01 40.80 2.56
CA ASP A 148 51.04 40.54 3.58
C ASP A 148 50.89 39.15 4.26
N ALA A 149 50.54 38.09 3.51
CA ALA A 149 50.61 36.72 4.02
C ALA A 149 51.96 36.06 3.63
N PRO A 150 52.74 35.51 4.57
CA PRO A 150 53.97 34.79 4.26
C PRO A 150 53.68 33.47 3.52
N PRO A 151 54.58 33.04 2.62
CA PRO A 151 54.36 31.87 1.77
C PRO A 151 54.28 30.57 2.58
N PRO A 152 53.42 29.62 2.20
CA PRO A 152 53.38 28.30 2.83
C PRO A 152 54.67 27.50 2.55
N PRO A 153 55.10 26.65 3.49
CA PRO A 153 56.29 25.82 3.32
C PRO A 153 56.11 24.78 2.19
N PRO A 154 57.20 24.37 1.52
CA PRO A 154 57.15 23.43 0.41
C PRO A 154 56.71 22.03 0.87
N PRO A 155 55.98 21.28 0.04
CA PRO A 155 55.61 19.90 0.34
C PRO A 155 56.84 18.99 0.36
N PRO A 156 56.84 17.93 1.19
CA PRO A 156 57.93 16.97 1.24
C PRO A 156 58.05 16.18 -0.08
N PRO A 157 59.26 15.70 -0.42
CA PRO A 157 59.52 15.03 -1.70
C PRO A 157 58.73 13.72 -1.80
N THR A 158 57.87 13.66 -2.80
CA THR A 158 57.18 12.43 -3.22
C THR A 158 58.21 11.51 -3.87
N PHE A 159 58.55 10.41 -3.20
CA PHE A 159 59.37 9.35 -3.77
C PHE A 159 58.61 8.67 -4.92
N GLY A 160 59.20 8.72 -6.11
CA GLY A 160 58.73 8.02 -7.30
C GLY A 160 58.83 6.51 -7.12
N GLY A 161 57.68 5.85 -7.03
CA GLY A 161 57.52 4.42 -7.27
C GLY A 161 57.01 4.23 -8.69
N ALA A 162 57.92 4.00 -9.63
CA ALA A 162 57.58 3.48 -10.95
C ALA A 162 57.07 2.04 -10.78
N SER A 163 55.78 1.82 -11.00
CA SER A 163 55.26 0.50 -11.33
C SER A 163 54.48 0.60 -12.62
N SER A 164 55.18 0.19 -13.68
CA SER A 164 54.62 -0.22 -14.95
C SER A 164 53.76 -1.47 -14.71
N SER A 165 52.45 -1.31 -14.58
CA SER A 165 51.50 -2.40 -14.81
C SER A 165 50.67 -2.09 -16.05
N SER A 166 50.87 -2.95 -17.03
CA SER A 166 50.24 -2.97 -18.33
C SER A 166 48.76 -3.35 -18.19
N GLY A 167 47.89 -2.49 -18.70
CA GLY A 167 46.71 -2.85 -19.48
C GLY A 167 45.76 -3.91 -18.92
N GLU A 168 44.83 -3.48 -18.07
CA GLU A 168 43.44 -3.92 -18.11
C GLU A 168 42.57 -2.69 -17.80
N ARG A 169 42.07 -2.03 -18.84
CA ARG A 169 41.01 -1.03 -18.67
C ARG A 169 39.78 -1.81 -18.24
N CYS A 170 39.39 -1.67 -16.98
CA CYS A 170 38.01 -1.92 -16.59
C CYS A 170 37.09 -1.16 -17.56
N PRO A 171 35.99 -1.78 -18.05
CA PRO A 171 34.99 -1.07 -18.81
C PRO A 171 34.58 0.16 -17.99
N GLN A 172 34.60 1.32 -18.64
CA GLN A 172 34.20 2.57 -18.01
C GLN A 172 32.80 2.42 -17.43
N ASP A 173 32.61 2.87 -16.18
CA ASP A 173 31.34 2.97 -15.45
C ASP A 173 30.30 3.92 -16.10
N GLY A 174 30.40 4.17 -17.40
CA GLY A 174 29.50 5.02 -18.18
C GLY A 174 28.23 4.32 -18.67
N GLU A 175 28.12 3.00 -18.56
CA GLU A 175 26.97 2.24 -19.07
C GLU A 175 25.86 2.02 -18.01
N ALA A 176 26.17 2.20 -16.72
CA ALA A 176 25.20 2.02 -15.62
C ALA A 176 24.24 3.20 -15.44
N VAL A 177 24.51 4.37 -16.04
CA VAL A 177 23.63 5.55 -15.97
C VAL A 177 22.57 5.53 -17.08
N SER A 178 22.76 4.72 -18.13
CA SER A 178 21.87 4.70 -19.30
C SER A 178 20.58 3.87 -19.13
N GLU A 179 20.39 3.21 -17.99
CA GLU A 179 19.15 2.50 -17.64
C GLU A 179 18.42 3.17 -16.45
N ALA A 180 18.56 4.49 -16.29
CA ALA A 180 17.61 5.21 -15.45
C ALA A 180 16.18 4.90 -15.94
N ALA A 181 15.33 4.40 -15.06
CA ALA A 181 13.96 4.03 -15.42
C ALA A 181 13.30 5.22 -16.16
N PRO A 182 12.65 4.99 -17.33
CA PRO A 182 12.12 6.06 -18.19
C PRO A 182 11.32 7.12 -17.43
N LEU A 183 10.59 6.68 -16.40
CA LEU A 183 9.84 7.54 -15.49
C LEU A 183 10.69 8.67 -14.90
N VAL A 184 11.87 8.38 -14.34
CA VAL A 184 12.67 9.42 -13.67
C VAL A 184 13.35 10.35 -14.64
N ARG A 185 13.84 9.82 -15.77
CA ARG A 185 14.36 10.69 -16.83
C ARG A 185 13.30 11.68 -17.27
N ASN A 186 12.09 11.20 -17.54
CA ASN A 186 10.97 12.03 -17.98
C ASN A 186 10.54 13.02 -16.88
N LEU A 187 10.50 12.61 -15.61
CA LEU A 187 10.21 13.51 -14.48
C LEU A 187 11.27 14.60 -14.30
N LEU A 188 12.56 14.28 -14.51
CA LEU A 188 13.64 15.27 -14.44
C LEU A 188 13.55 16.30 -15.56
N ILE A 189 13.21 15.87 -16.78
CA ILE A 189 12.98 16.79 -17.90
C ILE A 189 11.77 17.70 -17.60
N LEU A 190 10.67 17.15 -17.08
CA LEU A 190 9.52 17.96 -16.65
C LEU A 190 9.85 18.94 -15.53
N ALA A 191 10.67 18.52 -14.56
CA ALA A 191 11.13 19.40 -13.49
C ALA A 191 12.03 20.54 -14.01
N GLY A 192 12.85 20.25 -15.03
CA GLY A 192 13.64 21.24 -15.76
C GLY A 192 12.77 22.23 -16.53
N GLU A 193 11.78 21.72 -17.27
CA GLU A 193 10.83 22.55 -18.03
C GLU A 193 10.00 23.47 -17.12
N ALA A 194 9.55 22.94 -15.97
CA ALA A 194 8.87 23.73 -14.93
C ALA A 194 9.80 24.67 -14.17
N LYS A 195 11.11 24.68 -14.49
CA LYS A 195 12.15 25.47 -13.83
C LYS A 195 12.15 25.33 -12.30
N LEU A 196 11.86 24.13 -11.79
CA LEU A 196 11.80 23.89 -10.35
C LEU A 196 13.15 24.16 -9.66
N SER A 197 14.26 24.07 -10.39
CA SER A 197 15.61 24.41 -9.93
C SER A 197 15.88 25.92 -9.83
N GLU A 198 15.13 26.75 -10.56
CA GLU A 198 15.26 28.23 -10.51
C GLU A 198 14.37 28.84 -9.42
N LEU A 199 13.45 28.06 -8.84
CA LEU A 199 12.59 28.54 -7.76
C LEU A 199 13.42 28.94 -6.53
N PRO A 200 13.07 30.06 -5.86
CA PRO A 200 13.67 30.39 -4.58
C PRO A 200 13.52 29.22 -3.60
N GLN A 201 14.60 28.87 -2.88
CA GLN A 201 14.57 27.74 -1.94
C GLN A 201 13.43 27.84 -0.91
N GLY A 202 13.04 29.07 -0.52
CA GLY A 202 11.90 29.31 0.36
C GLY A 202 10.58 28.85 -0.27
N GLU A 203 10.36 29.16 -1.55
CA GLU A 203 9.12 28.79 -2.25
C GLU A 203 9.02 27.28 -2.49
N LEU A 204 10.12 26.64 -2.92
CA LEU A 204 10.16 25.18 -3.09
C LEU A 204 9.89 24.47 -1.75
N LYS A 205 10.47 24.97 -0.66
CA LYS A 205 10.22 24.44 0.69
C LYS A 205 8.76 24.62 1.09
N GLU A 206 8.15 25.78 0.86
CA GLU A 206 6.74 26.01 1.13
C GLU A 206 5.83 25.07 0.32
N LEU A 207 6.14 24.83 -0.95
CA LEU A 207 5.39 23.88 -1.78
C LEU A 207 5.50 22.44 -1.25
N VAL A 208 6.70 22.02 -0.85
CA VAL A 208 6.94 20.70 -0.26
C VAL A 208 6.26 20.57 1.10
N ASP A 209 6.32 21.59 1.95
CA ASP A 209 5.69 21.59 3.26
C ASP A 209 4.16 21.55 3.12
N GLU A 210 3.58 22.27 2.16
CA GLU A 210 2.15 22.20 1.82
C GLU A 210 1.73 20.80 1.38
N VAL A 211 2.50 20.18 0.46
CA VAL A 211 2.26 18.80 0.02
C VAL A 211 2.38 17.81 1.19
N LYS A 212 3.34 18.01 2.09
CA LYS A 212 3.51 17.15 3.29
C LYS A 212 2.36 17.29 4.27
N VAL A 213 1.89 18.51 4.52
CA VAL A 213 0.73 18.76 5.40
C VAL A 213 -0.50 18.08 4.82
N GLU A 214 -0.78 18.29 3.53
CA GLU A 214 -1.94 17.67 2.88
C GLU A 214 -1.79 16.14 2.78
N ALA A 215 -0.59 15.64 2.48
CA ALA A 215 -0.33 14.20 2.45
C ALA A 215 -0.51 13.56 3.83
N ALA A 216 -0.08 14.23 4.91
CA ALA A 216 -0.29 13.76 6.28
C ALA A 216 -1.79 13.65 6.62
N HIS A 217 -2.64 14.52 6.06
CA HIS A 217 -4.09 14.42 6.21
C HIS A 217 -4.71 13.24 5.43
N LEU A 218 -4.06 12.78 4.36
CA LEU A 218 -4.55 11.66 3.54
C LEU A 218 -4.01 10.30 3.96
N VAL A 219 -2.89 10.27 4.67
CA VAL A 219 -2.42 9.06 5.37
C VAL A 219 -3.27 8.85 6.62
N GLU A 220 -4.60 8.88 6.45
CA GLU A 220 -5.50 8.26 7.40
C GLU A 220 -5.15 6.77 7.46
N PRO A 221 -5.01 6.19 8.66
CA PRO A 221 -4.55 4.81 8.78
C PRO A 221 -5.44 3.80 8.04
N THR A 222 -6.72 4.11 7.81
CA THR A 222 -7.65 3.36 6.95
C THR A 222 -7.22 3.29 5.50
N GLN A 223 -6.93 4.45 4.91
CA GLN A 223 -6.53 4.56 3.51
C GLN A 223 -5.20 3.86 3.29
N LEU A 224 -4.29 3.93 4.27
CA LEU A 224 -3.03 3.21 4.26
C LEU A 224 -3.24 1.68 4.30
N VAL A 225 -4.15 1.17 5.13
CA VAL A 225 -4.44 -0.28 5.17
C VAL A 225 -5.03 -0.75 3.85
N ASP A 226 -5.95 0.01 3.25
CA ASP A 226 -6.51 -0.31 1.93
C ASP A 226 -5.43 -0.37 0.86
N VAL A 227 -4.50 0.59 0.86
CA VAL A 227 -3.35 0.60 -0.06
C VAL A 227 -2.44 -0.60 0.19
N VAL A 228 -2.06 -0.85 1.45
CA VAL A 228 -1.20 -1.97 1.84
C VAL A 228 -1.81 -3.30 1.39
N LEU A 229 -3.13 -3.49 1.54
CA LEU A 229 -3.80 -4.72 1.11
C LEU A 229 -3.72 -4.98 -0.41
N GLU A 230 -3.62 -3.93 -1.21
CA GLU A 230 -3.47 -3.99 -2.67
C GLU A 230 -2.01 -4.09 -3.13
N LEU A 231 -1.04 -3.73 -2.28
CA LEU A 231 0.40 -3.84 -2.57
C LEU A 231 0.90 -5.28 -2.42
N GLY A 232 1.88 -5.66 -3.24
CA GLY A 232 2.61 -6.92 -3.14
C GLY A 232 3.51 -6.99 -1.90
N PRO A 233 4.02 -8.18 -1.53
CA PRO A 233 4.85 -8.37 -0.33
C PRO A 233 6.09 -7.47 -0.31
N ASP A 234 6.80 -7.36 -1.45
CA ASP A 234 8.03 -6.57 -1.57
C ASP A 234 7.73 -5.06 -1.59
N GLU A 235 6.63 -4.66 -2.23
CA GLU A 235 6.16 -3.27 -2.28
C GLU A 235 5.78 -2.76 -0.87
N ARG A 236 5.22 -3.62 -0.03
CA ARG A 236 4.87 -3.27 1.35
C ARG A 236 6.09 -3.00 2.23
N GLU A 237 7.17 -3.75 2.02
CA GLU A 237 8.44 -3.54 2.73
C GLU A 237 9.04 -2.20 2.33
N GLN A 238 9.15 -1.94 1.03
CA GLN A 238 9.64 -0.67 0.50
C GLN A 238 8.77 0.53 0.95
N LEU A 239 7.44 0.40 0.98
CA LEU A 239 6.55 1.44 1.50
C LEU A 239 6.80 1.70 3.00
N THR A 240 7.02 0.65 3.78
CA THR A 240 7.29 0.77 5.22
C THR A 240 8.59 1.52 5.45
N ASP A 241 9.65 1.20 4.72
CA ASP A 241 10.93 1.89 4.82
C ASP A 241 10.82 3.36 4.37
N ALA A 242 10.13 3.63 3.26
CA ALA A 242 9.88 4.98 2.78
C ALA A 242 9.09 5.84 3.79
N LEU A 243 8.05 5.29 4.41
CA LEU A 243 7.23 6.00 5.41
C LEU A 243 8.01 6.35 6.68
N VAL A 244 8.95 5.49 7.08
CA VAL A 244 9.85 5.74 8.20
C VAL A 244 10.89 6.80 7.83
N GLU A 245 11.48 6.71 6.63
CA GLU A 245 12.47 7.67 6.15
C GLU A 245 11.89 9.09 6.07
N VAL A 246 10.65 9.22 5.59
CA VAL A 246 9.95 10.52 5.48
C VAL A 246 9.46 11.03 6.85
N LYS A 247 9.69 10.29 7.94
CA LYS A 247 9.26 10.60 9.32
C LYS A 247 7.74 10.80 9.44
N VAL A 248 6.96 10.14 8.58
CA VAL A 248 5.49 10.11 8.72
C VAL A 248 5.12 9.33 9.97
N PHE A 249 5.91 8.31 10.30
CA PHE A 249 5.79 7.57 11.55
C PHE A 249 7.05 7.74 12.41
N PRO A 250 6.89 7.94 13.73
CA PRO A 250 8.02 8.04 14.64
C PRO A 250 8.70 6.65 14.78
N GLU A 251 10.02 6.63 15.02
CA GLU A 251 10.82 5.40 14.98
C GLU A 251 10.36 4.34 15.99
N GLU A 252 9.75 4.74 17.10
CA GLU A 252 9.21 3.83 18.11
C GLU A 252 8.05 2.99 17.58
N GLN A 253 7.36 3.48 16.54
CA GLN A 253 6.26 2.77 15.87
C GLN A 253 6.72 1.93 14.67
N ARG A 254 8.01 1.96 14.31
CA ARG A 254 8.54 1.20 13.16
C ARG A 254 8.26 -0.30 13.32
N GLY A 255 8.60 -0.87 14.48
CA GLY A 255 8.36 -2.30 14.72
C GLY A 255 6.87 -2.68 14.66
N LEU A 256 6.00 -1.75 15.03
CA LEU A 256 4.54 -1.92 14.95
C LEU A 256 4.03 -1.92 13.51
N LEU A 257 4.45 -0.91 12.74
CA LEU A 257 4.07 -0.75 11.35
C LEU A 257 4.59 -1.94 10.54
N GLN A 258 5.83 -2.34 10.77
CA GLN A 258 6.44 -3.49 10.11
C GLN A 258 5.68 -4.78 10.42
N GLU A 259 5.28 -5.03 11.67
CA GLU A 259 4.48 -6.22 12.04
C GLU A 259 3.04 -6.19 11.47
N ALA A 260 2.47 -4.99 11.29
CA ALA A 260 1.14 -4.81 10.74
C ALA A 260 1.12 -4.97 9.21
N VAL A 261 2.13 -4.41 8.52
CA VAL A 261 2.24 -4.28 7.06
C VAL A 261 2.98 -5.46 6.42
N ARG A 262 3.86 -6.15 7.17
CA ARG A 262 4.60 -7.32 6.67
C ARG A 262 3.64 -8.37 6.11
N PRO A 263 3.99 -9.02 4.99
CA PRO A 263 3.19 -10.12 4.44
C PRO A 263 2.93 -11.21 5.49
N GLY A 264 1.66 -11.56 5.68
CA GLY A 264 1.21 -12.50 6.70
C GLY A 264 1.10 -11.92 8.11
N GLY A 265 1.31 -10.60 8.25
CA GLY A 265 1.15 -9.82 9.48
C GLY A 265 -0.30 -9.67 9.93
N TYR A 266 -0.53 -8.79 10.90
CA TYR A 266 -1.86 -8.63 11.51
C TYR A 266 -2.92 -8.13 10.51
N ALA A 267 -2.58 -7.18 9.64
CA ALA A 267 -3.52 -6.64 8.66
C ALA A 267 -4.00 -7.72 7.69
N ASP A 268 -3.09 -8.55 7.18
CA ASP A 268 -3.44 -9.66 6.29
C ASP A 268 -4.31 -10.71 6.99
N ARG A 269 -3.96 -11.08 8.23
CA ARG A 269 -4.74 -12.05 9.01
C ARG A 269 -6.15 -11.53 9.24
N LEU A 270 -6.28 -10.27 9.66
CA LEU A 270 -7.55 -9.63 9.90
C LEU A 270 -8.36 -9.50 8.61
N ALA A 271 -7.78 -8.98 7.53
CA ALA A 271 -8.43 -8.88 6.22
C ALA A 271 -8.87 -10.25 5.70
N SER A 272 -8.10 -11.29 5.94
CA SER A 272 -8.43 -12.67 5.56
C SER A 272 -9.55 -13.25 6.42
N VAL A 273 -9.62 -12.92 7.71
CA VAL A 273 -10.76 -13.26 8.59
C VAL A 273 -12.01 -12.51 8.15
N MET A 274 -11.91 -11.20 7.88
CA MET A 274 -13.04 -10.39 7.43
C MET A 274 -13.58 -10.84 6.07
N ARG A 275 -12.68 -11.20 5.13
CA ARG A 275 -13.07 -11.83 3.86
C ARG A 275 -13.76 -13.17 4.06
N LEU A 276 -13.27 -14.00 4.98
CA LEU A 276 -13.90 -15.28 5.32
C LEU A 276 -15.28 -15.06 5.93
N LEU A 277 -15.42 -14.13 6.88
CA LEU A 277 -16.67 -13.80 7.54
C LEU A 277 -17.69 -13.25 6.53
N GLY A 278 -17.27 -12.36 5.63
CA GLY A 278 -18.11 -11.85 4.55
C GLY A 278 -18.60 -12.94 3.59
N ARG A 279 -17.74 -13.92 3.25
CA ARG A 279 -18.13 -15.10 2.46
C ARG A 279 -19.07 -16.03 3.22
N ALA A 280 -18.78 -16.29 4.49
CA ALA A 280 -19.61 -17.12 5.37
C ALA A 280 -21.01 -16.53 5.51
N ARG A 281 -21.11 -15.20 5.71
CA ARG A 281 -22.40 -14.48 5.76
C ARG A 281 -23.22 -14.69 4.49
N LYS A 282 -22.63 -14.50 3.31
CA LYS A 282 -23.33 -14.67 2.02
C LYS A 282 -23.86 -16.10 1.82
N ARG A 283 -23.23 -17.09 2.46
CA ARG A 283 -23.57 -18.52 2.35
C ARG A 283 -24.17 -19.09 3.63
N MET A 284 -24.54 -18.26 4.60
CA MET A 284 -25.00 -18.71 5.92
C MET A 284 -26.27 -19.54 5.85
N TRP A 285 -27.15 -19.25 4.88
CA TRP A 285 -28.37 -20.01 4.63
C TRP A 285 -28.09 -21.48 4.29
N ILE A 286 -26.95 -21.81 3.65
CA ILE A 286 -26.58 -23.19 3.33
C ILE A 286 -26.33 -23.98 4.63
N PHE A 287 -25.65 -23.34 5.59
CA PHE A 287 -25.37 -23.94 6.89
C PHE A 287 -26.63 -24.12 7.74
N ALA A 288 -27.67 -23.31 7.55
CA ALA A 288 -28.97 -23.49 8.20
C ALA A 288 -29.84 -24.55 7.50
N LEU A 289 -29.80 -24.58 6.16
CA LEU A 289 -30.64 -25.46 5.35
C LEU A 289 -30.30 -26.93 5.56
N LEU A 290 -29.01 -27.28 5.66
CA LEU A 290 -28.57 -28.65 5.86
C LEU A 290 -29.16 -29.29 7.15
N PRO A 291 -28.94 -28.75 8.37
CA PRO A 291 -29.51 -29.32 9.58
C PRO A 291 -31.05 -29.21 9.64
N ALA A 292 -31.67 -28.23 8.98
CA ALA A 292 -33.12 -28.18 8.84
C ALA A 292 -33.67 -29.34 7.98
N ALA A 293 -33.02 -29.63 6.86
CA ALA A 293 -33.36 -30.75 6.00
C ALA A 293 -33.12 -32.10 6.70
N GLU A 294 -32.04 -32.22 7.47
CA GLU A 294 -31.74 -33.38 8.32
C GLU A 294 -32.83 -33.61 9.36
N LEU A 295 -33.25 -32.55 10.07
CA LEU A 295 -34.33 -32.62 11.05
C LEU A 295 -35.64 -33.07 10.40
N LEU A 296 -35.99 -32.49 9.25
CA LEU A 296 -37.18 -32.86 8.50
C LEU A 296 -37.13 -34.33 8.07
N LEU A 297 -35.99 -34.78 7.53
CA LEU A 297 -35.79 -36.17 7.15
C LEU A 297 -35.89 -37.11 8.36
N ALA A 298 -35.33 -36.72 9.51
CA ALA A 298 -35.41 -37.47 10.75
C ALA A 298 -36.84 -37.54 11.33
N LEU A 299 -37.70 -36.56 11.02
CA LEU A 299 -39.12 -36.61 11.36
C LEU A 299 -39.87 -37.56 10.41
N LEU A 300 -39.62 -37.47 9.10
CA LEU A 300 -40.24 -38.32 8.08
C LEU A 300 -39.88 -39.81 8.25
N LEU A 301 -38.63 -40.12 8.55
CA LEU A 301 -38.16 -41.48 8.82
C LEU A 301 -38.70 -42.04 10.15
N GLY A 302 -39.32 -41.20 11.00
CA GLY A 302 -39.94 -41.63 12.25
C GLY A 302 -41.10 -42.60 12.11
N GLY A 303 -41.74 -42.63 10.96
CA GLY A 303 -42.77 -43.64 10.65
C GLY A 303 -42.20 -45.03 10.38
N LEU A 304 -40.90 -45.12 10.04
CA LEU A 304 -40.20 -46.39 9.82
C LEU A 304 -39.64 -46.85 11.16
N SER A 305 -40.46 -47.56 11.93
CA SER A 305 -40.11 -48.05 13.27
C SER A 305 -38.89 -48.97 13.24
N CYS A 306 -37.71 -48.42 13.50
CA CYS A 306 -36.54 -49.18 13.94
C CYS A 306 -36.44 -49.01 15.47
N GLY A 307 -36.24 -50.10 16.21
CA GLY A 307 -36.12 -50.10 17.67
C GLY A 307 -34.84 -49.43 18.22
N THR A 308 -34.16 -48.62 17.41
CA THR A 308 -32.85 -48.04 17.69
C THR A 308 -32.96 -46.54 17.99
N SER A 309 -32.13 -46.03 18.89
CA SER A 309 -32.03 -44.61 19.27
C SER A 309 -31.45 -43.71 18.18
N LEU A 310 -30.96 -44.25 17.07
CA LEU A 310 -30.30 -43.49 15.98
C LEU A 310 -31.13 -42.32 15.44
N LEU A 311 -32.45 -42.49 15.31
CA LEU A 311 -33.30 -41.41 14.82
C LEU A 311 -33.49 -40.29 15.86
N ALA A 312 -33.60 -40.65 17.14
CA ALA A 312 -33.64 -39.68 18.23
C ALA A 312 -32.31 -38.91 18.31
N TRP A 313 -31.19 -39.62 18.14
CA TRP A 313 -29.86 -39.03 18.04
C TRP A 313 -29.78 -38.00 16.90
N LEU A 314 -30.24 -38.36 15.69
CA LEU A 314 -30.20 -37.47 14.52
C LEU A 314 -31.03 -36.19 14.71
N ARG A 315 -32.20 -36.29 15.38
CA ARG A 315 -33.02 -35.12 15.73
C ARG A 315 -32.30 -34.21 16.70
N GLY A 316 -31.73 -34.76 17.77
CA GLY A 316 -30.93 -34.00 18.74
C GLY A 316 -29.75 -33.30 18.08
N ASP A 317 -29.04 -34.01 17.21
CA ASP A 317 -27.88 -33.51 16.46
C ASP A 317 -28.24 -32.38 15.49
N SER A 318 -29.42 -32.46 14.86
CA SER A 318 -29.94 -31.43 13.97
C SER A 318 -30.36 -30.17 14.74
N ILE A 319 -30.99 -30.33 15.91
CA ILE A 319 -31.37 -29.21 16.79
C ILE A 319 -30.12 -28.51 17.34
N LEU A 320 -29.11 -29.27 17.77
CA LEU A 320 -27.83 -28.72 18.21
C LEU A 320 -27.15 -27.91 17.10
N ALA A 321 -27.11 -28.44 15.87
CA ALA A 321 -26.54 -27.74 14.72
C ALA A 321 -27.32 -26.46 14.36
N LEU A 322 -28.66 -26.48 14.39
CA LEU A 322 -29.47 -25.27 14.22
C LEU A 322 -29.20 -24.24 15.32
N GLY A 323 -29.02 -24.69 16.56
CA GLY A 323 -28.61 -23.84 17.68
C GLY A 323 -27.25 -23.18 17.45
N GLN A 324 -26.26 -23.92 16.92
CA GLN A 324 -24.94 -23.37 16.56
C GLN A 324 -25.07 -22.28 15.49
N VAL A 325 -25.82 -22.55 14.42
CA VAL A 325 -26.03 -21.58 13.34
C VAL A 325 -26.76 -20.34 13.85
N GLY A 326 -27.77 -20.51 14.71
CA GLY A 326 -28.50 -19.41 15.36
C GLY A 326 -27.59 -18.56 16.26
N ALA A 327 -26.76 -19.19 17.09
CA ALA A 327 -25.80 -18.49 17.95
C ALA A 327 -24.75 -17.72 17.13
N LEU A 328 -24.26 -18.29 16.03
CA LEU A 328 -23.32 -17.63 15.13
C LEU A 328 -23.98 -16.46 14.38
N TYR A 329 -25.21 -16.62 13.90
CA TYR A 329 -26.00 -15.56 13.28
C TYR A 329 -26.21 -14.38 14.24
N PHE A 330 -26.58 -14.68 15.48
CA PHE A 330 -26.80 -13.67 16.51
C PHE A 330 -25.49 -12.97 16.92
N ALA A 331 -24.39 -13.72 17.08
CA ALA A 331 -23.07 -13.15 17.35
C ALA A 331 -22.65 -12.19 16.22
N TYR A 332 -22.88 -12.59 14.96
CA TYR A 332 -22.59 -11.75 13.80
C TYR A 332 -23.40 -10.45 13.81
N TYR A 333 -24.71 -10.54 14.04
CA TYR A 333 -25.59 -9.36 14.05
C TYR A 333 -25.23 -8.41 15.20
N THR A 334 -25.00 -8.97 16.39
CA THR A 334 -24.65 -8.19 17.57
C THR A 334 -23.28 -7.52 17.42
N LEU A 335 -22.27 -8.21 16.89
CA LEU A 335 -20.93 -7.66 16.70
C LEU A 335 -20.78 -6.84 15.41
N ALA A 336 -21.83 -6.67 14.60
CA ALA A 336 -21.80 -5.85 13.40
C ALA A 336 -21.27 -4.41 13.60
N PRO A 337 -21.66 -3.64 14.62
CA PRO A 337 -21.07 -2.33 14.91
C PRO A 337 -19.58 -2.41 15.21
N VAL A 338 -19.15 -3.39 16.02
CA VAL A 338 -17.71 -3.64 16.29
C VAL A 338 -16.95 -3.87 14.99
N TYR A 339 -17.49 -4.71 14.10
CA TYR A 339 -16.85 -4.98 12.81
C TYR A 339 -16.73 -3.74 11.94
N ARG A 340 -17.70 -2.82 11.98
CA ARG A 340 -17.61 -1.55 11.25
C ARG A 340 -16.52 -0.66 11.82
N GLU A 341 -16.48 -0.47 13.14
CA GLU A 341 -15.46 0.34 13.78
C GLU A 341 -14.06 -0.23 13.59
N VAL A 342 -13.91 -1.56 13.71
CA VAL A 342 -12.65 -2.24 13.42
C VAL A 342 -12.22 -1.99 11.97
N GLN A 343 -13.14 -2.00 11.00
CA GLN A 343 -12.82 -1.72 9.60
C GLN A 343 -12.45 -0.26 9.36
N CYS A 344 -13.09 0.66 10.08
CA CYS A 344 -12.85 2.09 9.97
C CYS A 344 -11.59 2.56 10.72
N ASP A 345 -10.97 1.77 11.59
CA ASP A 345 -9.78 2.21 12.33
C ASP A 345 -8.94 1.02 12.84
N ILE A 346 -8.45 0.17 11.94
CA ILE A 346 -7.64 -1.01 12.32
C ILE A 346 -6.38 -0.58 13.08
N VAL A 347 -5.71 0.47 12.61
CA VAL A 347 -4.42 0.91 13.18
C VAL A 347 -4.62 1.57 14.54
N GLY A 348 -5.60 2.48 14.68
CA GLY A 348 -5.94 3.08 15.95
C GLY A 348 -6.43 2.04 16.95
N LEU A 349 -7.16 1.00 16.50
CA LEU A 349 -7.51 -0.15 17.34
C LEU A 349 -6.28 -0.88 17.88
N VAL A 350 -5.29 -1.18 17.04
CA VAL A 350 -4.06 -1.86 17.49
C VAL A 350 -3.27 -0.98 18.48
N GLN A 351 -3.21 0.34 18.23
CA GLN A 351 -2.57 1.30 19.13
C GLN A 351 -3.29 1.37 20.48
N ARG A 352 -4.62 1.55 20.48
CA ARG A 352 -5.45 1.56 21.69
C ARG A 352 -5.37 0.25 22.46
N TRP A 353 -5.40 -0.89 21.76
CA TRP A 353 -5.28 -2.22 22.38
C TRP A 353 -3.95 -2.43 23.12
N ARG A 354 -2.85 -1.86 22.59
CA ARG A 354 -1.54 -1.88 23.27
C ARG A 354 -1.48 -0.89 24.43
N ALA A 355 -2.01 0.32 24.25
CA ALA A 355 -2.07 1.32 25.32
C ALA A 355 -2.87 0.78 26.52
N ALA A 356 -3.99 0.10 26.26
CA ALA A 356 -4.80 -0.57 27.26
C ALA A 356 -4.20 -1.91 27.75
N GLY A 357 -3.00 -2.28 27.30
CA GLY A 357 -2.34 -3.54 27.64
C GLY A 357 -1.99 -3.71 29.12
N GLN A 358 -1.91 -2.61 29.87
CA GLN A 358 -1.68 -2.64 31.33
C GLN A 358 -2.97 -2.84 32.14
N GLN A 359 -4.14 -2.76 31.51
CA GLN A 359 -5.42 -2.87 32.20
C GLN A 359 -5.75 -4.35 32.48
N GLN A 360 -6.02 -4.70 33.74
CA GLN A 360 -6.36 -6.07 34.14
C GLN A 360 -7.78 -6.48 33.69
N ASP A 361 -8.70 -5.51 33.63
CA ASP A 361 -10.09 -5.76 33.23
C ASP A 361 -10.20 -5.88 31.72
N PHE A 362 -10.32 -7.11 31.21
CA PHE A 362 -10.47 -7.40 29.78
C PHE A 362 -11.63 -6.65 29.12
N TRP A 363 -12.75 -6.47 29.81
CA TRP A 363 -13.92 -5.76 29.29
C TRP A 363 -13.66 -4.27 29.13
N LYS A 364 -13.02 -3.64 30.12
CA LYS A 364 -12.63 -2.22 30.00
C LYS A 364 -11.59 -2.06 28.90
N ARG A 365 -10.67 -3.00 28.77
CA ARG A 365 -9.69 -3.01 27.68
C ARG A 365 -10.37 -3.04 26.31
N LEU A 366 -11.41 -3.86 26.12
CA LEU A 366 -12.17 -3.90 24.87
C LEU A 366 -12.94 -2.59 24.62
N GLU A 367 -13.57 -2.04 25.66
CA GLU A 367 -14.30 -0.76 25.60
C GLU A 367 -13.39 0.41 25.24
N ASP A 368 -12.22 0.51 25.88
CA ASP A 368 -11.20 1.52 25.60
C ASP A 368 -10.56 1.34 24.21
N THR A 369 -10.59 0.12 23.67
CA THR A 369 -10.01 -0.20 22.36
C THR A 369 -10.93 0.15 21.19
N VAL A 370 -12.24 0.02 21.38
CA VAL A 370 -13.26 0.29 20.35
C VAL A 370 -14.28 1.29 20.90
N PRO A 371 -13.94 2.59 20.90
CA PRO A 371 -14.82 3.62 21.44
C PRO A 371 -16.13 3.68 20.65
N GLY A 372 -17.22 4.00 21.34
CA GLY A 372 -18.54 4.16 20.72
C GLY A 372 -19.36 2.89 20.56
N VAL A 373 -18.84 1.72 20.98
CA VAL A 373 -19.63 0.48 21.06
C VAL A 373 -20.17 0.30 22.47
N ASP A 374 -21.49 0.15 22.59
CA ASP A 374 -22.15 -0.11 23.87
C ASP A 374 -21.60 -1.38 24.55
N PRO A 375 -21.30 -1.37 25.86
CA PRO A 375 -20.80 -2.54 26.58
C PRO A 375 -21.74 -3.76 26.50
N GLU A 376 -23.04 -3.52 26.31
CA GLU A 376 -24.04 -4.58 26.13
C GLU A 376 -23.82 -5.38 24.84
N VAL A 377 -23.35 -4.73 23.77
CA VAL A 377 -23.02 -5.39 22.50
C VAL A 377 -21.91 -6.41 22.70
N TRP A 378 -20.87 -6.04 23.46
CA TRP A 378 -19.77 -6.94 23.80
C TRP A 378 -20.23 -8.12 24.65
N ARG A 379 -21.10 -7.87 25.64
CA ARG A 379 -21.66 -8.93 26.50
C ARG A 379 -22.54 -9.90 25.72
N MET A 380 -23.45 -9.38 24.89
CA MET A 380 -24.35 -10.20 24.07
C MET A 380 -23.58 -10.97 22.99
N GLY A 381 -22.63 -10.32 22.31
CA GLY A 381 -21.77 -10.95 21.32
C GLY A 381 -20.90 -12.04 21.94
N GLY A 382 -20.26 -11.74 23.08
CA GLY A 382 -19.46 -12.69 23.85
C GLY A 382 -20.28 -13.88 24.38
N ALA A 383 -21.47 -13.63 24.93
CA ALA A 383 -22.38 -14.69 25.37
C ALA A 383 -22.77 -15.61 24.21
N SER A 384 -22.96 -15.05 23.01
CA SER A 384 -23.35 -15.83 21.83
C SER A 384 -22.20 -16.66 21.28
N ILE A 385 -20.98 -16.13 21.31
CA ILE A 385 -19.77 -16.91 21.02
C ILE A 385 -19.59 -18.04 22.05
N LEU A 386 -19.88 -17.78 23.33
CA LEU A 386 -19.82 -18.80 24.37
C LEU A 386 -20.86 -19.91 24.16
N VAL A 387 -22.11 -19.56 23.84
CA VAL A 387 -23.17 -20.54 23.50
C VAL A 387 -22.77 -21.35 22.27
N PHE A 388 -22.22 -20.70 21.24
CA PHE A 388 -21.69 -21.38 20.05
C PHE A 388 -20.57 -22.38 20.41
N ALA A 389 -19.62 -21.96 21.25
CA ALA A 389 -18.54 -22.83 21.72
C ALA A 389 -19.08 -24.02 22.53
N LEU A 390 -20.05 -23.79 23.42
CA LEU A 390 -20.70 -24.84 24.21
C LEU A 390 -21.41 -25.86 23.31
N PHE A 391 -22.21 -25.40 22.34
CA PHE A 391 -22.84 -26.30 21.39
C PHE A 391 -21.84 -27.03 20.50
N THR A 392 -20.68 -26.45 20.22
CA THR A 392 -19.60 -27.12 19.47
C THR A 392 -19.03 -28.28 20.28
N VAL A 393 -18.73 -28.07 21.58
CA VAL A 393 -18.22 -29.11 22.48
C VAL A 393 -19.26 -30.22 22.67
N VAL A 394 -20.53 -29.85 22.95
CA VAL A 394 -21.62 -30.81 23.08
C VAL A 394 -21.83 -31.57 21.78
N GLY A 395 -21.81 -30.89 20.63
CA GLY A 395 -21.93 -31.51 19.31
C GLY A 395 -20.79 -32.48 19.00
N ALA A 396 -19.55 -32.19 19.40
CA ALA A 396 -18.42 -33.10 19.23
C ALA A 396 -18.61 -34.40 20.05
N PHE A 397 -19.06 -34.28 21.30
CA PHE A 397 -19.41 -35.45 22.11
C PHE A 397 -20.61 -36.20 21.53
N TRP A 398 -21.63 -35.47 21.06
CA TRP A 398 -22.83 -36.04 20.44
C TRP A 398 -22.50 -36.81 19.16
N MET A 399 -21.57 -36.30 18.34
CA MET A 399 -21.08 -36.99 17.14
C MET A 399 -20.48 -38.37 17.47
N PHE A 400 -19.70 -38.47 18.55
CA PHE A 400 -19.13 -39.74 18.98
C PHE A 400 -20.22 -40.76 19.35
N LEU A 401 -21.25 -40.34 20.09
CA LEU A 401 -22.41 -41.19 20.39
C LEU A 401 -23.13 -41.63 19.11
N GLY A 402 -23.25 -40.75 18.12
CA GLY A 402 -23.86 -41.06 16.83
C GLY A 402 -23.14 -42.16 16.07
N ILE A 403 -21.81 -42.16 16.09
CA ILE A 403 -21.01 -43.22 15.48
C ILE A 403 -21.27 -44.56 16.17
N LEU A 404 -21.33 -44.58 17.51
CA LEU A 404 -21.65 -45.80 18.28
C LEU A 404 -23.07 -46.32 17.98
N GLU A 405 -24.05 -45.42 17.94
CA GLU A 405 -25.45 -45.74 17.60
C GLU A 405 -25.58 -46.26 16.16
N LEU A 406 -24.82 -45.68 15.22
CA LEU A 406 -24.77 -46.14 13.84
C LEU A 406 -24.19 -47.56 13.76
N MET A 407 -23.08 -47.83 14.47
CA MET A 407 -22.49 -49.17 14.55
C MET A 407 -23.45 -50.18 15.17
N GLY A 408 -24.15 -49.81 16.25
CA GLY A 408 -25.18 -50.65 16.86
C GLY A 408 -26.33 -50.95 15.89
N THR A 409 -26.82 -49.92 15.19
CA THR A 409 -27.91 -50.08 14.21
C THR A 409 -27.51 -50.99 13.04
N MET A 410 -26.24 -50.95 12.61
CA MET A 410 -25.70 -51.89 11.62
C MET A 410 -25.67 -53.34 12.14
N ALA A 411 -25.41 -53.55 13.43
CA ALA A 411 -25.36 -54.88 14.03
C ALA A 411 -26.75 -55.49 14.29
N TYR A 412 -27.71 -54.70 14.78
CA TYR A 412 -29.05 -55.18 15.16
C TYR A 412 -30.05 -55.25 14.00
N GLY A 413 -29.69 -54.70 12.83
CA GLY A 413 -30.54 -54.68 11.65
C GLY A 413 -31.64 -53.62 11.74
N CYS A 414 -31.67 -52.73 10.75
CA CYS A 414 -32.72 -51.73 10.55
C CYS A 414 -33.02 -51.64 9.05
N SER A 415 -34.10 -50.96 8.68
CA SER A 415 -34.43 -50.69 7.27
C SER A 415 -33.21 -50.11 6.54
N SER A 416 -32.84 -50.71 5.41
CA SER A 416 -31.71 -50.28 4.58
C SER A 416 -31.84 -48.81 4.16
N VAL A 417 -33.07 -48.31 4.02
CA VAL A 417 -33.35 -46.91 3.70
C VAL A 417 -32.90 -45.98 4.82
N VAL A 418 -33.23 -46.30 6.08
CA VAL A 418 -32.83 -45.51 7.26
C VAL A 418 -31.31 -45.53 7.41
N LEU A 419 -30.70 -46.71 7.31
CA LEU A 419 -29.24 -46.86 7.37
C LEU A 419 -28.54 -46.05 6.27
N PHE A 420 -29.05 -46.07 5.03
CA PHE A 420 -28.47 -45.30 3.92
C PHE A 420 -28.47 -43.80 4.20
N PHE A 421 -29.62 -43.23 4.58
CA PHE A 421 -29.73 -41.80 4.86
C PHE A 421 -28.90 -41.39 6.09
N CYS A 422 -28.91 -42.18 7.17
CA CYS A 422 -28.08 -41.89 8.35
C CYS A 422 -26.58 -41.91 8.02
N ASN A 423 -26.12 -42.90 7.24
CA ASN A 423 -24.72 -42.95 6.77
C ASN A 423 -24.37 -41.74 5.91
N LEU A 424 -25.26 -41.36 4.98
CA LEU A 424 -25.05 -40.21 4.10
C LEU A 424 -24.89 -38.91 4.91
N LEU A 425 -25.79 -38.65 5.86
CA LEU A 425 -25.76 -37.44 6.67
C LEU A 425 -24.54 -37.38 7.59
N ILE A 426 -24.21 -38.48 8.27
CA ILE A 426 -23.00 -38.58 9.09
C ILE A 426 -21.75 -38.39 8.21
N GLY A 427 -21.72 -38.99 7.02
CA GLY A 427 -20.63 -38.82 6.05
C GLY A 427 -20.46 -37.37 5.58
N ILE A 428 -21.55 -36.69 5.25
CA ILE A 428 -21.53 -35.26 4.88
C ILE A 428 -20.97 -34.41 6.03
N ARG A 429 -21.44 -34.64 7.26
CA ARG A 429 -20.96 -33.90 8.45
C ARG A 429 -19.48 -34.13 8.72
N LEU A 430 -19.03 -35.40 8.69
CA LEU A 430 -17.62 -35.73 8.83
C LEU A 430 -16.78 -35.04 7.74
N THR A 431 -17.26 -35.04 6.49
CA THR A 431 -16.56 -34.36 5.38
C THR A 431 -16.45 -32.86 5.61
N VAL A 432 -17.52 -32.20 6.08
CA VAL A 432 -17.50 -30.76 6.41
C VAL A 432 -16.51 -30.48 7.53
N VAL A 433 -16.54 -31.25 8.63
CA VAL A 433 -15.63 -31.07 9.76
C VAL A 433 -14.18 -31.32 9.36
N SER A 434 -13.90 -32.41 8.65
CA SER A 434 -12.56 -32.72 8.15
C SER A 434 -12.06 -31.63 7.20
N THR A 435 -12.91 -31.11 6.30
CA THR A 435 -12.55 -30.01 5.38
C THR A 435 -12.22 -28.74 6.16
N LEU A 436 -13.02 -28.39 7.17
CA LEU A 436 -12.76 -27.23 8.04
C LEU A 436 -11.45 -27.39 8.83
N LEU A 437 -11.21 -28.57 9.40
CA LEU A 437 -9.97 -28.87 10.12
C LEU A 437 -8.74 -28.78 9.22
N VAL A 438 -8.81 -29.33 8.00
CA VAL A 438 -7.73 -29.22 7.01
C VAL A 438 -7.51 -27.76 6.61
N LEU A 439 -8.56 -26.97 6.38
CA LEU A 439 -8.43 -25.54 6.06
C LEU A 439 -7.81 -24.74 7.20
N VAL A 440 -8.18 -25.05 8.46
CA VAL A 440 -7.58 -24.43 9.66
C VAL A 440 -6.11 -24.86 9.80
N ALA A 441 -5.80 -26.14 9.63
CA ALA A 441 -4.44 -26.64 9.68
C ALA A 441 -3.55 -26.03 8.59
N LEU A 442 -4.05 -25.94 7.35
CA LEU A 442 -3.37 -25.26 6.24
C LEU A 442 -3.18 -23.78 6.52
N ARG A 443 -4.16 -23.10 7.15
CA ARG A 443 -4.02 -21.71 7.60
C ARG A 443 -2.92 -21.56 8.64
N ILE A 444 -2.92 -22.40 9.68
CA ILE A 444 -1.90 -22.39 10.74
C ILE A 444 -0.52 -22.65 10.14
N TRP A 445 -0.41 -23.66 9.26
CA TRP A 445 0.83 -24.03 8.58
C TRP A 445 1.34 -22.92 7.65
N SER A 446 0.44 -22.31 6.85
CA SER A 446 0.80 -21.20 5.95
C SER A 446 1.19 -19.91 6.69
N GLY A 447 0.69 -19.74 7.91
CA GLY A 447 0.99 -18.60 8.77
C GLY A 447 2.24 -18.79 9.63
N SER A 448 2.81 -20.00 9.69
CA SER A 448 4.11 -20.21 10.31
C SER A 448 5.16 -19.48 9.47
N PRO A 449 5.97 -18.59 10.08
CA PRO A 449 7.06 -17.95 9.37
C PRO A 449 7.90 -19.04 8.73
N ARG A 450 8.09 -19.00 7.41
CA ARG A 450 9.13 -19.84 6.79
C ARG A 450 10.40 -19.54 7.57
N PRO A 451 11.09 -20.55 8.15
CA PRO A 451 12.33 -20.31 8.85
C PRO A 451 13.18 -19.51 7.88
N ALA A 452 13.54 -18.28 8.27
CA ALA A 452 14.34 -17.40 7.45
C ALA A 452 15.49 -18.25 6.97
N SER A 453 15.58 -18.49 5.65
CA SER A 453 16.65 -19.26 5.07
C SER A 453 17.91 -18.61 5.58
N SER A 454 18.57 -19.26 6.54
CA SER A 454 19.75 -18.72 7.22
C SER A 454 20.63 -18.14 6.13
N PRO A 455 21.02 -16.85 6.21
CA PRO A 455 21.83 -16.23 5.19
C PRO A 455 23.00 -17.18 4.98
N ARG A 456 23.03 -17.77 3.80
CA ARG A 456 23.99 -18.81 3.44
C ARG A 456 25.32 -18.09 3.49
N GLY A 457 25.99 -18.20 4.63
CA GLY A 457 27.25 -17.53 4.88
C GLY A 457 28.17 -17.90 3.74
N THR A 458 28.42 -16.94 2.87
CA THR A 458 29.59 -16.92 2.01
C THR A 458 30.78 -16.88 2.95
N HIS A 459 31.16 -18.05 3.46
CA HIS A 459 32.52 -18.33 3.90
C HIS A 459 33.40 -18.28 2.65
N GLU A 460 33.61 -17.08 2.10
CA GLU A 460 34.81 -16.82 1.33
C GLU A 460 35.97 -16.76 2.32
N GLY A 461 36.98 -17.58 2.03
CA GLY A 461 38.07 -17.91 2.94
C GLY A 461 38.91 -16.69 3.33
N SER A 462 39.06 -16.51 4.63
CA SER A 462 40.23 -15.86 5.22
C SER A 462 41.07 -16.96 5.88
N LEU A 463 41.88 -17.64 5.08
CA LEU A 463 42.97 -18.50 5.53
C LEU A 463 44.29 -17.84 5.11
N SER A 464 44.78 -16.93 5.94
CA SER A 464 46.15 -16.44 5.92
C SER A 464 46.48 -15.83 7.28
N VAL A 465 47.15 -16.60 8.14
CA VAL A 465 48.47 -16.32 8.74
C VAL A 465 49.06 -17.66 9.18
#